data_AF-A0A831Y0R8-F1
#
_entry.id   AF-A0A831Y0R8-F1
#
_cell.length_a   1.000
_cell.length_b   1.000
_cell.length_c   1.000
_cell.angle_alpha   90.00
_cell.angle_beta   90.00
_cell.angle_gamma   90.00
#
_symmetry.space_group_name_H-M   'P 1'
#
loop_
_entity.id
_entity.type
_entity.pdbx_description
1 polymer ?
#
loop_
_entity_poly.entity_id
_entity_poly.type
_entity_poly.pdbx_seq_one_letter_code
_entity_poly.pdbx_strand_id
1 'polypeptide(L)'
;MNDYDVFKNELEAKEIVMEMYGVEPIKRSYFDGVLDNNFVKVMPLNRVLNKRDIMAVLKNVEDKIDTFSVRKKSKSGEPVYEEGALIIASGVELDVSDFLKKENKTGVKVEIRDILTDKKNLIFKKKPEAKIEVKAKDKNLSVELKEFYSPILMRKLELENGKMLKKEHQTKVVDFKQIIDSVAIDVDYNGKLFNAEIMDLPNKKELIKAKYSWEYPKKGKYTVAVKIVDVLGEEYFETFKVSA
;
A
#
# COMPACT_ATOMS: atom_id res chain seq x y z
N MET A 1 11.79 19.23 -24.95
CA MET A 1 12.56 18.23 -24.17
C MET A 1 11.65 17.04 -23.96
N ASN A 2 12.13 15.82 -24.22
CA ASN A 2 11.34 14.59 -24.09
C ASN A 2 11.39 14.14 -22.62
N ASP A 3 10.26 14.18 -21.91
CA ASP A 3 10.13 13.82 -20.48
C ASP A 3 10.18 12.29 -20.20
N TYR A 4 10.84 11.51 -21.05
CA TYR A 4 10.89 10.04 -20.95
C TYR A 4 12.26 9.47 -20.57
N ASP A 5 13.23 10.31 -20.23
CA ASP A 5 14.60 9.87 -19.91
C ASP A 5 14.77 9.43 -18.43
N VAL A 6 13.66 9.13 -17.73
CA VAL A 6 13.62 8.67 -16.33
C VAL A 6 13.97 7.18 -16.20
N PHE A 7 13.95 6.41 -17.31
CA PHE A 7 14.14 4.94 -17.27
C PHE A 7 15.47 4.47 -17.88
N LYS A 8 16.58 5.16 -17.60
CA LYS A 8 17.91 4.66 -17.97
C LYS A 8 18.35 3.46 -17.14
N ASN A 9 17.70 3.21 -16.00
CA ASN A 9 17.94 2.08 -15.12
C ASN A 9 16.66 1.22 -14.99
N GLU A 10 16.70 0.00 -15.53
CA GLU A 10 15.57 -0.95 -15.48
C GLU A 10 15.18 -1.32 -14.04
N LEU A 11 16.14 -1.34 -13.12
CA LEU A 11 15.89 -1.63 -11.71
C LEU A 11 15.08 -0.51 -11.03
N GLU A 12 15.48 0.74 -11.27
CA GLU A 12 14.79 1.92 -10.74
C GLU A 12 13.37 2.03 -11.31
N ALA A 13 13.22 1.80 -12.62
CA ALA A 13 11.92 1.76 -13.28
C ALA A 13 10.96 0.74 -12.63
N LYS A 14 11.50 -0.43 -12.31
CA LYS A 14 10.78 -1.52 -11.67
C LYS A 14 10.44 -1.20 -10.22
N GLU A 15 11.36 -0.63 -9.44
CA GLU A 15 11.11 -0.20 -8.06
C GLU A 15 9.99 0.85 -8.01
N ILE A 16 10.03 1.84 -8.91
CA ILE A 16 8.98 2.86 -9.04
C ILE A 16 7.63 2.20 -9.37
N VAL A 17 7.59 1.26 -10.31
CA VAL A 17 6.35 0.52 -10.62
C VAL A 17 5.84 -0.29 -9.42
N MET A 18 6.72 -0.99 -8.73
CA MET A 18 6.35 -1.75 -7.53
C MET A 18 5.78 -0.83 -6.45
N GLU A 19 6.43 0.29 -6.17
CA GLU A 19 5.96 1.29 -5.21
C GLU A 19 4.61 1.85 -5.64
N MET A 20 4.47 2.24 -6.91
CA MET A 20 3.22 2.78 -7.45
C MET A 20 2.05 1.84 -7.19
N TYR A 21 2.20 0.54 -7.49
CA TYR A 21 1.15 -0.46 -7.31
C TYR A 21 1.00 -0.98 -5.87
N GLY A 22 1.82 -0.51 -4.91
CA GLY A 22 1.80 -0.98 -3.53
C GLY A 22 2.33 -2.42 -3.37
N VAL A 23 3.23 -2.84 -4.24
CA VAL A 23 3.86 -4.17 -4.19
C VAL A 23 4.91 -4.17 -3.09
N GLU A 24 4.76 -5.05 -2.11
CA GLU A 24 5.74 -5.24 -1.04
C GLU A 24 6.91 -6.11 -1.54
N PRO A 25 8.15 -5.61 -1.57
CA PRO A 25 9.27 -6.33 -2.16
C PRO A 25 9.66 -7.57 -1.36
N ILE A 26 9.99 -8.66 -2.06
CA ILE A 26 10.51 -9.89 -1.44
C ILE A 26 11.94 -10.17 -1.92
N LYS A 27 12.81 -10.59 -1.00
CA LYS A 27 14.22 -10.87 -1.33
C LYS A 27 14.38 -12.31 -1.83
N ARG A 28 15.24 -12.52 -2.84
CA ARG A 28 15.71 -13.83 -3.33
C ARG A 28 14.58 -14.77 -3.79
N SER A 29 13.64 -14.24 -4.58
CA SER A 29 12.61 -15.02 -5.25
C SER A 29 12.66 -14.77 -6.76
N TYR A 30 12.05 -15.68 -7.53
CA TYR A 30 11.76 -15.41 -8.94
C TYR A 30 10.71 -14.30 -9.10
N PHE A 31 9.95 -14.01 -8.04
CA PHE A 31 9.00 -12.91 -7.94
C PHE A 31 9.65 -11.71 -7.26
N ASP A 32 9.12 -10.54 -7.58
CA ASP A 32 9.68 -9.27 -7.19
C ASP A 32 9.02 -8.73 -5.91
N GLY A 33 7.77 -9.14 -5.65
CA GLY A 33 7.07 -8.79 -4.41
C GLY A 33 5.74 -9.51 -4.22
N VAL A 34 4.93 -9.00 -3.31
CA VAL A 34 3.58 -9.50 -3.00
C VAL A 34 2.57 -8.35 -3.07
N LEU A 35 1.40 -8.61 -3.64
CA LEU A 35 0.26 -7.69 -3.66
C LEU A 35 -1.05 -8.46 -3.47
N ASP A 36 -1.81 -8.14 -2.43
CA ASP A 36 -3.11 -8.75 -2.13
C ASP A 36 -3.12 -10.29 -2.19
N ASN A 37 -2.10 -10.91 -1.58
CA ASN A 37 -1.82 -12.35 -1.59
C ASN A 37 -1.42 -12.94 -2.96
N ASN A 38 -1.01 -12.13 -3.92
CA ASN A 38 -0.43 -12.60 -5.18
C ASN A 38 1.06 -12.33 -5.21
N PHE A 39 1.83 -13.31 -5.68
CA PHE A 39 3.23 -13.10 -6.03
C PHE A 39 3.32 -12.25 -7.30
N VAL A 40 4.06 -11.14 -7.23
CA VAL A 40 4.14 -10.16 -8.31
C VAL A 40 5.43 -10.35 -9.09
N LYS A 41 5.31 -10.39 -10.42
CA LYS A 41 6.42 -10.31 -11.35
C LYS A 41 6.29 -9.05 -12.21
N VAL A 42 7.24 -8.14 -12.09
CA VAL A 42 7.35 -6.96 -12.95
C VAL A 42 8.25 -7.31 -14.12
N MET A 43 7.69 -7.18 -15.32
CA MET A 43 8.36 -7.46 -16.58
C MET A 43 9.16 -6.24 -17.05
N PRO A 44 10.15 -6.44 -17.94
CA PRO A 44 10.89 -5.33 -18.53
C PRO A 44 9.95 -4.28 -19.13
N LEU A 45 10.07 -3.04 -18.67
CA LEU A 45 9.13 -1.95 -19.01
C LEU A 45 9.44 -1.28 -20.35
N ASN A 46 10.60 -1.59 -20.94
CA ASN A 46 11.08 -1.06 -22.21
C ASN A 46 10.60 -1.87 -23.43
N ARG A 47 9.79 -2.91 -23.25
CA ARG A 47 9.22 -3.71 -24.34
C ARG A 47 7.87 -4.31 -23.96
N VAL A 48 7.11 -4.72 -24.96
CA VAL A 48 5.83 -5.41 -24.78
C VAL A 48 6.02 -6.83 -24.26
N LEU A 49 5.06 -7.28 -23.47
CA LEU A 49 4.98 -8.66 -22.98
C LEU A 49 4.65 -9.62 -24.13
N ASN A 50 5.43 -10.69 -24.25
CA ASN A 50 5.25 -11.73 -25.28
C ASN A 50 5.04 -13.14 -24.71
N LYS A 51 4.79 -14.11 -25.58
CA LYS A 51 4.53 -15.51 -25.17
C LYS A 51 5.71 -16.21 -24.48
N ARG A 52 6.95 -15.87 -24.86
CA ARG A 52 8.15 -16.47 -24.23
C ARG A 52 8.28 -16.01 -22.78
N ASP A 53 7.92 -14.77 -22.51
CA ASP A 53 7.86 -14.23 -21.15
C ASP A 53 6.82 -14.97 -20.31
N ILE A 54 5.62 -15.22 -20.86
CA ILE A 54 4.59 -16.01 -20.18
C ILE A 54 5.11 -17.40 -19.81
N MET A 55 5.76 -18.10 -20.75
CA MET A 55 6.35 -19.41 -20.48
C MET A 55 7.37 -19.36 -19.34
N ALA A 56 8.19 -18.30 -19.29
CA ALA A 56 9.16 -18.10 -18.22
C ALA A 56 8.48 -17.85 -16.87
N VAL A 57 7.42 -17.04 -16.82
CA VAL A 57 6.67 -16.81 -15.57
C VAL A 57 5.96 -18.08 -15.11
N LEU A 58 5.30 -18.81 -16.01
CA LEU A 58 4.63 -20.07 -15.68
C LEU A 58 5.63 -21.10 -15.14
N LYS A 59 6.83 -21.18 -15.72
CA LYS A 59 7.90 -22.01 -15.19
C LYS A 59 8.32 -21.55 -13.78
N ASN A 60 8.47 -20.25 -13.53
CA ASN A 60 8.80 -19.76 -12.20
C ASN A 60 7.71 -20.08 -11.16
N VAL A 61 6.44 -20.06 -11.57
CA VAL A 61 5.31 -20.49 -10.73
C VAL A 61 5.41 -21.99 -10.43
N GLU A 62 5.69 -22.81 -11.43
CA GLU A 62 5.88 -24.27 -11.27
C GLU A 62 7.08 -24.60 -10.37
N ASP A 63 8.22 -23.95 -10.59
CA ASP A 63 9.45 -24.12 -9.80
C ASP A 63 9.27 -23.67 -8.34
N LYS A 64 8.26 -22.85 -8.04
CA LYS A 64 7.95 -22.32 -6.70
C LYS A 64 6.56 -22.69 -6.21
N ILE A 65 5.99 -23.77 -6.76
CA ILE A 65 4.64 -24.21 -6.42
C ILE A 65 4.49 -24.56 -4.93
N ASP A 66 5.61 -24.92 -4.28
CA ASP A 66 5.73 -25.19 -2.84
C ASP A 66 5.55 -23.96 -1.96
N THR A 67 5.73 -22.75 -2.52
CA THR A 67 5.49 -21.49 -1.82
C THR A 67 4.03 -21.03 -1.86
N PHE A 68 3.17 -21.73 -2.61
CA PHE A 68 1.73 -21.47 -2.69
C PHE A 68 0.97 -22.42 -1.76
N SER A 69 0.06 -21.86 -0.97
CA SER A 69 -0.79 -22.58 -0.03
C SER A 69 -2.00 -23.20 -0.74
N VAL A 70 -2.25 -24.49 -0.51
CA VAL A 70 -3.38 -25.20 -1.13
C VAL A 70 -4.68 -24.90 -0.38
N ARG A 71 -5.68 -24.33 -1.08
CA ARG A 71 -7.00 -23.98 -0.54
C ARG A 71 -7.98 -25.16 -0.49
N LYS A 72 -8.03 -25.94 -1.57
CA LYS A 72 -8.91 -27.12 -1.77
C LYS A 72 -8.52 -27.87 -3.04
N LYS A 73 -8.91 -29.14 -3.15
CA LYS A 73 -8.97 -29.83 -4.46
C LYS A 73 -10.24 -29.40 -5.20
N SER A 74 -10.12 -29.05 -6.48
CA SER A 74 -11.24 -28.74 -7.37
C SER A 74 -12.16 -29.97 -7.52
N LYS A 75 -13.34 -29.80 -8.14
CA LYS A 75 -14.23 -30.93 -8.46
C LYS A 75 -13.58 -31.97 -9.39
N SER A 76 -12.52 -31.60 -10.12
CA SER A 76 -11.69 -32.46 -10.97
C SER A 76 -10.44 -33.03 -10.26
N GLY A 77 -10.22 -32.70 -8.99
CA GLY A 77 -9.10 -33.24 -8.19
C GLY A 77 -7.80 -32.41 -8.22
N GLU A 78 -7.77 -31.30 -8.94
CA GLU A 78 -6.60 -30.41 -9.07
C GLU A 78 -6.48 -29.48 -7.85
N PRO A 79 -5.27 -29.22 -7.34
CA PRO A 79 -5.08 -28.25 -6.26
C PRO A 79 -5.43 -26.84 -6.73
N VAL A 80 -6.29 -26.16 -5.97
CA VAL A 80 -6.57 -24.72 -6.11
C VAL A 80 -5.82 -24.00 -5.02
N TYR A 81 -4.96 -23.06 -5.40
CA TYR A 81 -4.09 -22.32 -4.50
C TYR A 81 -4.79 -21.06 -3.94
N GLU A 82 -4.43 -20.64 -2.73
CA GLU A 82 -4.92 -19.41 -2.10
C GLU A 82 -4.30 -18.17 -2.72
N GLU A 83 -3.00 -18.25 -3.00
CA GLU A 83 -2.20 -17.22 -3.64
C GLU A 83 -2.23 -17.38 -5.17
N GLY A 84 -2.18 -16.25 -5.87
CA GLY A 84 -2.03 -16.18 -7.32
C GLY A 84 -0.68 -15.61 -7.74
N ALA A 85 -0.48 -15.47 -9.04
CA ALA A 85 0.64 -14.72 -9.61
C ALA A 85 0.11 -13.54 -10.44
N LEU A 86 0.73 -12.37 -10.29
CA LEU A 86 0.38 -11.16 -11.01
C LEU A 86 1.58 -10.70 -11.84
N ILE A 87 1.40 -10.62 -13.16
CA ILE A 87 2.38 -10.10 -14.11
C ILE A 87 2.06 -8.62 -14.35
N ILE A 88 2.99 -7.73 -14.03
CA ILE A 88 2.88 -6.30 -14.36
C ILE A 88 3.76 -6.03 -15.58
N ALA A 89 3.17 -5.50 -16.65
CA ALA A 89 3.86 -5.21 -17.90
C ALA A 89 3.49 -3.84 -18.48
N SER A 90 4.33 -3.30 -19.36
CA SER A 90 4.06 -2.06 -20.10
C SER A 90 3.77 -2.40 -21.56
N GLY A 91 2.50 -2.70 -21.85
CA GLY A 91 2.03 -3.20 -23.14
C GLY A 91 2.07 -4.73 -23.24
N VAL A 92 1.08 -5.29 -23.92
CA VAL A 92 0.87 -6.73 -24.07
C VAL A 92 0.53 -7.03 -25.53
N GLU A 93 1.18 -8.04 -26.13
CA GLU A 93 0.82 -8.51 -27.47
C GLU A 93 -0.61 -9.08 -27.49
N LEU A 94 -1.32 -8.91 -28.60
CA LEU A 94 -2.77 -9.16 -28.70
C LEU A 94 -3.21 -10.55 -28.24
N ASP A 95 -2.42 -11.59 -28.50
CA ASP A 95 -2.77 -12.99 -28.25
C ASP A 95 -2.12 -13.57 -26.98
N VAL A 96 -1.36 -12.76 -26.23
CA VAL A 96 -0.65 -13.21 -25.02
C VAL A 96 -1.60 -13.57 -23.89
N SER A 97 -2.69 -12.81 -23.74
CA SER A 97 -3.70 -13.10 -22.71
C SER A 97 -4.40 -14.43 -22.94
N ASP A 98 -4.70 -14.77 -24.19
CA ASP A 98 -5.32 -16.04 -24.55
C ASP A 98 -4.32 -17.20 -24.50
N PHE A 99 -3.07 -16.94 -24.89
CA PHE A 99 -1.96 -17.88 -24.72
C PHE A 99 -1.76 -18.25 -23.25
N LEU A 100 -1.74 -17.27 -22.34
CA LEU A 100 -1.64 -17.51 -20.90
C LEU A 100 -2.77 -18.42 -20.39
N LYS A 101 -4.01 -18.14 -20.77
CA LYS A 101 -5.17 -18.97 -20.37
C LYS A 101 -5.05 -20.41 -20.87
N LYS A 102 -4.52 -20.61 -22.08
CA LYS A 102 -4.36 -21.93 -22.69
C LYS A 102 -3.21 -22.74 -22.09
N GLU A 103 -2.08 -22.09 -21.84
CA GLU A 103 -0.85 -22.78 -21.41
C GLU A 103 -0.70 -22.89 -19.89
N ASN A 104 -1.44 -22.10 -19.10
CA ASN A 104 -1.37 -22.21 -17.65
C ASN A 104 -2.02 -23.51 -17.15
N LYS A 105 -1.18 -24.49 -16.80
CA LYS A 105 -1.56 -25.79 -16.23
C LYS A 105 -1.15 -25.94 -14.76
N THR A 106 -0.69 -24.86 -14.14
CA THR A 106 -0.13 -24.89 -12.78
C THR A 106 -1.20 -25.01 -11.68
N GLY A 107 -2.47 -24.71 -12.02
CA GLY A 107 -3.55 -24.58 -11.04
C GLY A 107 -3.53 -23.26 -10.25
N VAL A 108 -2.44 -22.50 -10.33
CA VAL A 108 -2.32 -21.13 -9.77
C VAL A 108 -2.99 -20.15 -10.72
N LYS A 109 -3.80 -19.25 -10.17
CA LYS A 109 -4.38 -18.16 -10.96
C LYS A 109 -3.29 -17.17 -11.35
N VAL A 110 -3.07 -16.97 -12.64
CA VAL A 110 -2.09 -16.00 -13.16
C VAL A 110 -2.83 -14.91 -13.92
N GLU A 111 -2.59 -13.65 -13.55
CA GLU A 111 -3.20 -12.48 -14.18
C GLU A 111 -2.15 -11.55 -14.78
N ILE A 112 -2.52 -10.84 -15.85
CA ILE A 112 -1.67 -9.81 -16.47
C ILE A 112 -2.32 -8.45 -16.20
N ARG A 113 -1.51 -7.51 -15.73
CA ARG A 113 -1.87 -6.10 -15.57
C ARG A 113 -0.96 -5.27 -16.47
N ASP A 114 -1.57 -4.65 -17.46
CA ASP A 114 -0.87 -3.81 -18.43
C ASP A 114 -0.97 -2.34 -18.02
N ILE A 115 0.16 -1.74 -17.63
CA ILE A 115 0.26 -0.35 -17.18
C ILE A 115 -0.32 0.63 -18.20
N LEU A 116 -0.18 0.36 -19.51
CA LEU A 116 -0.63 1.28 -20.56
C LEU A 116 -2.15 1.38 -20.62
N THR A 117 -2.84 0.26 -20.51
CA THR A 117 -4.30 0.18 -20.49
C THR A 117 -4.87 0.42 -19.09
N ASP A 118 -4.08 0.13 -18.06
CA ASP A 118 -4.43 0.32 -16.65
C ASP A 118 -4.29 1.78 -16.19
N LYS A 119 -3.89 2.73 -17.04
CA LYS A 119 -3.94 4.19 -16.72
C LYS A 119 -5.31 4.69 -16.26
N LYS A 120 -6.38 3.92 -16.47
CA LYS A 120 -7.74 4.21 -15.96
C LYS A 120 -8.01 3.66 -14.55
N ASN A 121 -7.24 2.67 -14.08
CA ASN A 121 -7.42 1.97 -12.80
C ASN A 121 -6.11 1.85 -11.97
N LEU A 122 -5.02 2.50 -12.42
CA LEU A 122 -3.72 2.58 -11.77
C LEU A 122 -3.92 2.96 -10.30
N ILE A 123 -3.71 1.97 -9.43
CA ILE A 123 -3.79 2.13 -7.97
C ILE A 123 -2.54 2.90 -7.60
N PHE A 124 -2.57 4.23 -7.66
CA PHE A 124 -1.55 5.04 -7.03
C PHE A 124 -1.55 4.68 -5.54
N LYS A 125 -0.37 4.37 -4.96
CA LYS A 125 -0.14 4.48 -3.51
C LYS A 125 -0.50 5.90 -3.09
N LYS A 126 -1.78 6.12 -2.79
CA LYS A 126 -2.22 7.34 -2.14
C LYS A 126 -1.72 7.24 -0.72
N LYS A 127 -0.87 8.18 -0.33
CA LYS A 127 -0.46 8.33 1.06
C LYS A 127 -1.72 8.52 1.92
N PRO A 128 -1.68 8.12 3.19
CA PRO A 128 -2.74 8.50 4.12
C PRO A 128 -3.00 10.00 4.05
N GLU A 129 -4.26 10.39 4.23
CA GLU A 129 -4.68 11.78 4.25
C GLU A 129 -5.25 12.09 5.63
N ALA A 130 -4.92 13.25 6.19
CA ALA A 130 -5.41 13.69 7.48
C ALA A 130 -5.89 15.14 7.42
N LYS A 131 -6.88 15.46 8.24
CA LYS A 131 -7.31 16.84 8.49
C LYS A 131 -7.03 17.18 9.93
N ILE A 132 -6.05 18.04 10.14
CA ILE A 132 -5.57 18.41 11.46
C ILE A 132 -5.81 19.89 11.67
N GLU A 133 -6.41 20.24 12.80
CA GLU A 133 -6.56 21.61 13.26
C GLU A 133 -5.51 21.89 14.34
N VAL A 134 -4.62 22.83 14.07
CA VAL A 134 -3.59 23.27 15.01
C VAL A 134 -3.84 24.72 15.39
N LYS A 135 -3.99 24.99 16.70
CA LYS A 135 -4.22 26.32 17.26
C LYS A 135 -3.21 26.57 18.36
N ALA A 136 -2.54 27.72 18.29
CA ALA A 136 -1.70 28.21 19.38
C ALA A 136 -2.17 29.60 19.80
N LYS A 137 -2.27 29.82 21.11
CA LYS A 137 -2.57 31.12 21.70
C LYS A 137 -1.85 31.22 23.04
N ASP A 138 -1.02 32.24 23.21
CA ASP A 138 -0.29 32.52 24.45
C ASP A 138 0.37 31.26 25.06
N LYS A 139 1.46 30.68 24.61
CA LYS A 139 2.02 29.42 25.16
C LYS A 139 1.15 28.17 25.06
N ASN A 140 -0.18 28.23 24.91
CA ASN A 140 -1.02 27.03 24.83
C ASN A 140 -1.20 26.59 23.39
N LEU A 141 -0.82 25.35 23.10
CA LEU A 141 -1.03 24.64 21.85
C LEU A 141 -2.20 23.67 21.99
N SER A 142 -3.05 23.60 20.98
CA SER A 142 -4.07 22.59 20.80
C SER A 142 -3.93 21.98 19.40
N VAL A 143 -3.88 20.65 19.35
CA VAL A 143 -3.87 19.86 18.12
C VAL A 143 -5.08 18.94 18.13
N GLU A 144 -5.91 19.04 17.11
CA GLU A 144 -7.09 18.18 16.95
C GLU A 144 -7.09 17.49 15.58
N LEU A 145 -7.07 16.17 15.60
CA LEU A 145 -7.28 15.34 14.41
C LEU A 145 -8.78 15.24 14.14
N LYS A 146 -9.24 15.84 13.03
CA LYS A 146 -10.65 15.89 12.64
C LYS A 146 -11.05 14.68 11.80
N GLU A 147 -10.20 14.31 10.86
CA GLU A 147 -10.45 13.23 9.90
C GLU A 147 -9.11 12.54 9.57
N PHE A 148 -9.16 11.24 9.32
CA PHE A 148 -8.03 10.45 8.82
C PHE A 148 -8.53 9.40 7.84
N TYR A 149 -7.83 9.24 6.73
CA TYR A 149 -8.17 8.31 5.67
C TYR A 149 -6.93 7.51 5.29
N SER A 150 -7.02 6.18 5.39
CA SER A 150 -6.00 5.24 4.90
C SER A 150 -6.50 4.56 3.62
N PRO A 151 -6.03 4.98 2.43
CA PRO A 151 -6.48 4.43 1.16
C PRO A 151 -6.24 2.92 1.04
N ILE A 152 -5.06 2.45 1.49
CA ILE A 152 -4.66 1.04 1.36
C ILE A 152 -5.51 0.15 2.28
N LEU A 153 -5.73 0.58 3.52
CA LEU A 153 -6.58 -0.17 4.45
C LEU A 153 -8.02 -0.24 3.96
N MET A 154 -8.59 0.88 3.54
CA MET A 154 -9.97 0.90 3.03
C MET A 154 -10.13 -0.05 1.84
N ARG A 155 -9.12 -0.11 0.96
CA ARG A 155 -9.11 -1.04 -0.17
C ARG A 155 -9.04 -2.51 0.26
N LYS A 156 -8.15 -2.87 1.20
CA LYS A 156 -8.06 -4.24 1.74
C LYS A 156 -9.40 -4.65 2.37
N LEU A 157 -10.03 -3.77 3.14
CA LEU A 157 -11.35 -3.99 3.73
C LEU A 157 -12.45 -4.18 2.67
N GLU A 158 -12.45 -3.39 1.58
CA GLU A 158 -13.39 -3.57 0.47
C GLU A 158 -13.26 -4.95 -0.17
N LEU A 159 -12.03 -5.41 -0.42
CA LEU A 159 -11.77 -6.72 -1.02
C LEU A 159 -12.19 -7.86 -0.09
N GLU A 160 -11.91 -7.76 1.21
CA GLU A 160 -12.37 -8.72 2.20
C GLU A 160 -13.89 -8.76 2.30
N ASN A 161 -14.54 -7.59 2.34
CA ASN A 161 -15.99 -7.47 2.36
C ASN A 161 -16.64 -8.02 1.10
N GLY A 162 -15.98 -7.90 -0.06
CA GLY A 162 -16.43 -8.47 -1.33
C GLY A 162 -16.38 -10.00 -1.36
N LYS A 163 -15.53 -10.63 -0.53
CA LYS A 163 -15.48 -12.09 -0.35
C LYS A 163 -16.59 -12.61 0.56
N MET A 164 -17.25 -11.74 1.33
CA MET A 164 -18.30 -12.12 2.28
C MET A 164 -19.67 -12.19 1.59
N LEU A 165 -20.35 -13.33 1.74
CA LEU A 165 -21.68 -13.56 1.15
C LEU A 165 -22.81 -12.77 1.85
N LYS A 166 -22.61 -12.40 3.12
CA LYS A 166 -23.60 -11.68 3.93
C LYS A 166 -23.09 -10.30 4.31
N LYS A 167 -23.91 -9.28 4.08
CA LYS A 167 -23.58 -7.87 4.37
C LYS A 167 -23.35 -7.59 5.86
N GLU A 168 -23.95 -8.38 6.75
CA GLU A 168 -23.78 -8.26 8.21
C GLU A 168 -22.38 -8.61 8.71
N HIS A 169 -21.58 -9.35 7.93
CA HIS A 169 -20.20 -9.71 8.27
C HIS A 169 -19.17 -8.77 7.63
N GLN A 170 -19.61 -7.69 6.99
CA GLN A 170 -18.70 -6.72 6.39
C GLN A 170 -18.14 -5.79 7.46
N THR A 171 -16.81 -5.68 7.50
CA THR A 171 -16.11 -4.73 8.36
C THR A 171 -16.36 -3.31 7.84
N LYS A 172 -16.84 -2.43 8.72
CA LYS A 172 -17.05 -1.01 8.42
C LYS A 172 -16.27 -0.16 9.40
N VAL A 173 -15.53 0.80 8.87
CA VAL A 173 -14.89 1.85 9.66
C VAL A 173 -15.94 2.90 9.96
N VAL A 174 -16.40 2.96 11.20
CA VAL A 174 -17.42 3.94 11.65
C VAL A 174 -16.75 5.17 12.25
N ASP A 175 -15.58 4.97 12.87
CA ASP A 175 -14.76 6.02 13.46
C ASP A 175 -13.34 5.89 12.91
N PHE A 176 -12.77 6.99 12.39
CA PHE A 176 -11.42 7.01 11.84
C PHE A 176 -10.36 6.64 12.89
N LYS A 177 -10.67 6.79 14.18
CA LYS A 177 -9.76 6.39 15.26
C LYS A 177 -9.49 4.89 15.29
N GLN A 178 -10.38 4.08 14.71
CA GLN A 178 -10.24 2.61 14.63
C GLN A 178 -9.14 2.17 13.66
N ILE A 179 -8.75 3.06 12.73
CA ILE A 179 -7.78 2.75 11.68
C ILE A 179 -6.41 3.37 11.93
N ILE A 180 -6.23 4.03 13.08
CA ILE A 180 -4.97 4.64 13.50
C ILE A 180 -4.34 3.74 14.57
N ASP A 181 -3.09 3.36 14.34
CA ASP A 181 -2.28 2.65 15.31
C ASP A 181 -1.63 3.61 16.30
N SER A 182 -1.08 4.73 15.83
CA SER A 182 -0.43 5.70 16.73
C SER A 182 -0.44 7.14 16.21
N VAL A 183 -0.37 8.09 17.15
CA VAL A 183 -0.13 9.50 16.87
C VAL A 183 1.06 9.98 17.69
N ALA A 184 2.00 10.66 17.03
CA ALA A 184 3.13 11.31 17.67
C ALA A 184 3.19 12.78 17.24
N ILE A 185 3.46 13.68 18.20
CA ILE A 185 3.54 15.11 17.96
C ILE A 185 4.86 15.64 18.53
N ASP A 186 5.65 16.23 17.65
CA ASP A 186 6.80 17.06 18.00
C ASP A 186 6.33 18.52 18.00
N VAL A 187 6.43 19.19 19.14
CA VAL A 187 5.89 20.55 19.33
C VAL A 187 6.88 21.65 18.93
N ASP A 188 8.15 21.33 18.67
CA ASP A 188 9.19 22.27 18.24
C ASP A 188 10.16 21.64 17.24
N TYR A 189 9.60 21.14 16.14
CA TYR A 189 10.31 20.39 15.13
C TYR A 189 11.35 21.24 14.39
N ASN A 190 12.61 20.82 14.48
CA ASN A 190 13.76 21.55 13.92
C ASN A 190 14.02 21.25 12.42
N GLY A 191 13.19 20.44 11.78
CA GLY A 191 13.37 20.05 10.37
C GLY A 191 14.40 18.93 10.12
N LYS A 192 15.01 18.38 11.16
CA LYS A 192 16.01 17.30 11.06
C LYS A 192 15.57 16.03 11.79
N LEU A 193 15.45 16.12 13.12
CA LEU A 193 15.12 14.98 13.97
C LEU A 193 13.73 15.18 14.55
N PHE A 194 12.88 14.17 14.44
CA PHE A 194 11.54 14.16 15.01
C PHE A 194 11.62 13.68 16.46
N ASN A 195 11.32 14.56 17.41
CA ASN A 195 11.32 14.28 18.84
C ASN A 195 9.91 14.47 19.37
N ALA A 196 9.17 13.40 19.58
CA ALA A 196 7.79 13.52 20.02
C ALA A 196 7.71 13.87 21.52
N GLU A 197 7.15 15.03 21.86
CA GLU A 197 6.74 15.37 23.23
C GLU A 197 5.41 14.72 23.61
N ILE A 198 4.55 14.45 22.62
CA ILE A 198 3.28 13.77 22.82
C ILE A 198 3.29 12.47 22.02
N MET A 199 3.05 11.35 22.70
CA MET A 199 2.79 10.06 22.08
C MET A 199 1.44 9.52 22.55
N ASP A 200 0.63 9.09 21.59
CA ASP A 200 -0.67 8.46 21.82
C ASP A 200 -0.66 7.08 21.18
N LEU A 201 -0.48 6.09 22.05
CA LEU A 201 -0.38 4.67 21.73
C LEU A 201 -1.52 3.95 22.46
N PRO A 202 -2.66 3.74 21.80
CA PRO A 202 -3.80 3.08 22.42
C PRO A 202 -3.49 1.60 22.67
N ASN A 203 -3.95 1.09 23.81
CA ASN A 203 -3.92 -0.36 24.08
C ASN A 203 -5.03 -1.09 23.30
N LYS A 204 -5.05 -2.43 23.34
CA LYS A 204 -6.05 -3.28 22.63
C LYS A 204 -7.53 -2.95 22.88
N LYS A 205 -7.86 -2.15 23.90
CA LYS A 205 -9.24 -1.79 24.27
C LYS A 205 -9.54 -0.29 24.11
N GLU A 206 -8.56 0.50 23.70
CA GLU A 206 -8.66 1.95 23.62
C GLU A 206 -8.46 2.41 22.17
N LEU A 207 -8.86 3.65 21.88
CA LEU A 207 -8.64 4.32 20.60
C LEU A 207 -7.83 5.59 20.86
N ILE A 208 -7.21 6.14 19.82
CA ILE A 208 -6.49 7.42 19.94
C ILE A 208 -7.41 8.55 20.45
N LYS A 209 -6.83 9.49 21.19
CA LYS A 209 -7.52 10.62 21.80
C LYS A 209 -8.02 11.60 20.75
N ALA A 210 -7.26 11.81 19.67
CA ALA A 210 -7.47 12.79 18.60
C ALA A 210 -7.42 14.27 19.03
N LYS A 211 -7.34 14.56 20.34
CA LYS A 211 -7.22 15.92 20.88
C LYS A 211 -6.05 15.97 21.85
N TYR A 212 -5.14 16.90 21.61
CA TYR A 212 -3.90 17.04 22.35
C TYR A 212 -3.68 18.50 22.71
N SER A 213 -3.05 18.73 23.86
CA SER A 213 -2.72 20.05 24.37
C SER A 213 -1.29 20.07 24.89
N TRP A 214 -0.62 21.20 24.72
CA TRP A 214 0.73 21.43 25.23
C TRP A 214 0.89 22.88 25.70
N GLU A 215 1.72 23.11 26.71
CA GLU A 215 2.07 24.46 27.17
C GLU A 215 3.56 24.72 26.94
N TYR A 216 3.88 25.70 26.11
CA TYR A 216 5.25 26.12 25.84
C TYR A 216 5.85 26.87 27.03
N PRO A 217 7.15 26.68 27.33
CA PRO A 217 7.80 27.41 28.42
C PRO A 217 7.88 28.92 28.14
N LYS A 218 8.06 29.31 26.87
CA LYS A 218 8.21 30.70 26.42
C LYS A 218 7.25 30.99 25.28
N LYS A 219 6.94 32.27 25.06
CA LYS A 219 6.26 32.70 23.85
C LYS A 219 7.26 32.72 22.70
N GLY A 220 6.85 32.34 21.51
CA GLY A 220 7.71 32.17 20.35
C GLY A 220 6.97 31.66 19.12
N LYS A 221 7.75 31.51 18.05
CA LYS A 221 7.32 30.81 16.84
C LYS A 221 7.82 29.38 16.92
N TYR A 222 6.93 28.44 16.72
CA TYR A 222 7.22 27.01 16.81
C TYR A 222 6.77 26.31 15.54
N THR A 223 7.36 25.15 15.27
CA THR A 223 6.91 24.26 14.20
C THR A 223 6.40 22.99 14.85
N VAL A 224 5.12 22.70 14.71
CA VAL A 224 4.52 21.48 15.21
C VAL A 224 4.55 20.45 14.08
N ALA A 225 5.19 19.30 14.29
CA ALA A 225 5.13 18.19 13.35
C ALA A 225 4.22 17.10 13.91
N VAL A 226 3.30 16.61 13.08
CA VAL A 226 2.38 15.52 13.44
C VAL A 226 2.68 14.32 12.57
N LYS A 227 2.97 13.19 13.21
CA LYS A 227 3.10 11.88 12.59
C LYS A 227 1.92 11.01 13.01
N ILE A 228 1.26 10.37 12.05
CA ILE A 228 0.17 9.40 12.29
C ILE A 228 0.54 8.11 11.57
N VAL A 229 0.40 6.98 12.24
CA VAL A 229 0.62 5.66 11.65
C VAL A 229 -0.69 4.90 11.67
N ASP A 230 -1.09 4.35 10.53
CA ASP A 230 -2.29 3.52 10.45
C ASP A 230 -2.03 2.07 10.92
N VAL A 231 -3.09 1.27 11.05
CA VAL A 231 -2.99 -0.14 11.46
C VAL A 231 -2.24 -1.05 10.48
N LEU A 232 -1.91 -0.57 9.28
CA LEU A 232 -1.06 -1.25 8.30
C LEU A 232 0.40 -0.75 8.33
N GLY A 233 0.72 0.23 9.17
CA GLY A 233 2.04 0.84 9.24
C GLY A 233 2.30 1.94 8.22
N GLU A 234 1.29 2.40 7.46
CA GLU A 234 1.46 3.53 6.54
C GLU A 234 1.50 4.85 7.32
N GLU A 235 2.44 5.72 6.95
CA GLU A 235 2.70 6.96 7.68
C GLU A 235 2.11 8.20 7.00
N TYR A 236 1.49 9.05 7.81
CA TYR A 236 1.22 10.46 7.52
C TYR A 236 2.22 11.35 8.24
N PHE A 237 2.67 12.41 7.58
CA PHE A 237 3.53 13.42 8.19
C PHE A 237 3.19 14.82 7.66
N GLU A 238 2.93 15.76 8.56
CA GLU A 238 2.70 17.17 8.22
C GLU A 238 3.28 18.10 9.28
N THR A 239 3.64 19.32 8.87
CA THR A 239 4.17 20.36 9.76
C THR A 239 3.32 21.61 9.72
N PHE A 240 3.15 22.24 10.88
CA PHE A 240 2.33 23.43 11.09
C PHE A 240 3.15 24.50 11.79
N LYS A 241 3.22 25.70 11.18
CA LYS A 241 3.86 26.85 11.83
C LYS A 241 2.86 27.52 12.74
N VAL A 242 3.23 27.69 14.01
CA VAL A 242 2.38 28.32 15.03
C VAL A 242 3.11 29.44 15.73
N SER A 243 2.34 30.36 16.33
CA SER A 243 2.85 31.41 17.21
C SER A 243 2.12 31.29 18.54
N ALA A 244 2.86 31.00 19.59
CA ALA A 244 2.37 30.82 20.96
C ALA A 244 3.00 31.89 21.86
#